data_AF-A0A1H1GF33-F1
#
_entry.id   AF-A0A1H1GF33-F1
#
_cell.length_a   1.000
_cell.length_b   1.000
_cell.length_c   1.000
_cell.angle_alpha   90.00
_cell.angle_beta   90.00
_cell.angle_gamma   90.00
#
_symmetry.space_group_name_H-M   'P 1'
#
loop_
_entity.id
_entity.type
_entity.pdbx_description
1 polymer ?
#
loop_
_entity_poly.entity_id
_entity_poly.type
_entity_poly.pdbx_seq_one_letter_code
_entity_poly.pdbx_strand_id
1 'polypeptide(L)'
;MDAQSGCTSSRLVLRVWAVDFELTNEHSSALWMGSVVEERLYHPLSLVTLASTQPDVNAPRGTLAAAFNNERLLPRTEGTANGDWDGNVLLARQGKAQKTMSD
;
A
#
# COMPACT_ATOMS: atom_id res chain seq x y z
N MET A 1 -31.91 10.71 24.00
CA MET A 1 -31.42 10.84 22.61
C MET A 1 -29.92 10.64 22.71
N ASP A 2 -29.50 9.37 22.65
CA ASP A 2 -28.10 9.01 22.84
C ASP A 2 -27.40 9.14 21.49
N ALA A 3 -26.47 10.10 21.39
CA ALA A 3 -25.61 10.24 20.24
C ALA A 3 -24.70 9.02 20.17
N GLN A 4 -24.98 8.09 19.25
CA GLN A 4 -24.07 7.00 18.91
C GLN A 4 -22.79 7.61 18.35
N SER A 5 -21.77 7.74 19.20
CA SER A 5 -20.40 8.00 18.78
C SER A 5 -19.88 6.77 18.05
N GLY A 6 -20.14 6.69 16.75
CA GLY A 6 -19.52 5.68 15.90
C GLY A 6 -18.00 5.84 15.96
N CYS A 7 -17.29 4.81 16.42
CA CYS A 7 -15.83 4.81 16.40
C CYS A 7 -15.36 4.61 14.96
N THR A 8 -14.91 5.70 14.33
CA THR A 8 -14.28 5.65 13.00
C THR A 8 -12.86 5.14 13.17
N SER A 9 -12.56 4.00 12.55
CA SER A 9 -11.22 3.42 12.50
C SER A 9 -10.69 3.49 11.06
N SER A 10 -9.39 3.69 10.89
CA SER A 10 -8.73 3.67 9.58
C SER A 10 -7.71 2.54 9.51
N ARG A 11 -7.57 1.91 8.35
CA ARG A 11 -6.55 0.90 8.07
C ARG A 11 -6.01 1.05 6.65
N LEU A 12 -4.75 0.69 6.48
CA LEU A 12 -4.16 0.49 5.16
C LEU A 12 -4.33 -0.96 4.73
N VAL A 13 -4.81 -1.18 3.51
CA VAL A 13 -5.00 -2.50 2.92
C VAL A 13 -4.10 -2.65 1.72
N LEU A 14 -3.05 -3.48 1.86
CA LEU A 14 -2.18 -3.89 0.78
C LEU A 14 -2.67 -5.20 0.18
N ARG A 15 -2.96 -5.19 -1.13
CA ARG A 15 -3.30 -6.39 -1.92
C ARG A 15 -2.17 -6.63 -2.91
N VAL A 16 -1.63 -7.85 -2.93
CA VAL A 16 -0.53 -8.24 -3.81
C VAL A 16 -0.85 -9.54 -4.53
N TRP A 17 -0.31 -9.68 -5.74
CA TRP A 17 -0.39 -10.88 -6.55
C TRP A 17 0.92 -11.08 -7.30
N ALA A 18 1.32 -12.35 -7.48
CA ALA A 18 2.44 -12.70 -8.34
C ALA A 18 2.04 -12.44 -9.79
N VAL A 19 3.01 -12.05 -10.60
CA VAL A 19 2.84 -11.93 -12.05
C VAL A 19 3.78 -12.91 -12.73
N ASP A 20 3.42 -13.34 -13.94
CA ASP A 20 4.21 -14.29 -14.74
C ASP A 20 5.45 -13.61 -15.36
N PHE A 21 6.21 -12.89 -14.52
CA PHE A 21 7.41 -12.17 -14.89
C PHE A 21 8.48 -12.38 -13.82
N GLU A 22 9.63 -12.87 -14.23
CA GLU A 22 10.82 -12.97 -13.39
C GLU A 22 11.72 -11.75 -13.60
N LEU A 23 12.08 -11.09 -12.51
CA LEU A 23 13.12 -10.07 -12.51
C LEU A 23 14.48 -10.75 -12.40
N THR A 24 15.21 -10.78 -13.51
CA THR A 24 16.57 -11.29 -13.56
C THR A 24 17.56 -10.14 -13.37
N ASN A 25 18.05 -9.99 -12.14
CA ASN A 25 19.32 -9.31 -11.89
C ASN A 25 20.39 -10.39 -11.62
N GLU A 26 21.44 -10.12 -10.84
CA GLU A 26 22.40 -11.14 -10.37
C GLU A 26 21.73 -12.40 -9.77
N HIS A 27 20.47 -12.27 -9.33
CA HIS A 27 19.58 -13.37 -8.96
C HIS A 27 18.19 -13.17 -9.59
N SER A 28 17.53 -14.28 -9.96
CA SER A 28 16.12 -14.26 -10.39
C SER A 28 15.18 -14.17 -9.19
N SER A 29 14.14 -13.34 -9.30
CA SER A 29 13.07 -13.24 -8.31
C SER A 29 11.73 -12.96 -8.98
N ALA A 30 10.65 -13.57 -8.48
CA ALA A 30 9.31 -13.31 -8.98
C ALA A 30 8.91 -11.85 -8.74
N LEU A 31 8.37 -11.20 -9.75
CA LEU A 31 7.78 -9.88 -9.61
C LEU A 31 6.40 -9.99 -8.97
N TRP A 32 6.13 -9.11 -8.02
CA TRP A 32 4.83 -8.95 -7.39
C TRP A 32 4.27 -7.59 -7.75
N MET A 33 3.00 -7.54 -8.12
CA MET A 33 2.26 -6.29 -8.30
C MET A 33 1.19 -6.17 -7.22
N GLY A 34 0.80 -4.94 -6.91
CA GLY A 34 -0.14 -4.69 -5.85
C GLY A 34 -0.80 -3.33 -5.90
N SER A 35 -1.78 -3.15 -5.01
CA SER A 35 -2.43 -1.88 -4.74
C SER A 35 -2.55 -1.70 -3.23
N VAL A 36 -2.41 -0.45 -2.78
CA VAL A 36 -2.60 -0.07 -1.39
C VAL A 36 -3.64 1.04 -1.32
N VAL A 37 -4.60 0.86 -0.42
CA VAL A 37 -5.68 1.82 -0.19
C VAL A 37 -5.84 2.10 1.29
N GLU A 38 -6.31 3.29 1.64
CA GLU A 38 -6.84 3.55 2.98
C GLU A 38 -8.33 3.21 2.99
N GLU A 39 -8.73 2.34 3.91
CA GLU A 39 -10.13 2.05 4.22
C GLU A 39 -10.50 2.68 5.56
N ARG A 40 -11.61 3.43 5.58
CA ARG A 40 -12.26 3.86 6.81
C ARG A 40 -13.43 2.94 7.13
N LEU A 41 -13.45 2.49 8.38
CA LEU A 41 -14.47 1.62 8.94
C LEU A 41 -15.38 2.43 9.84
N TYR A 42 -16.67 2.40 9.51
CA TYR A 42 -17.73 3.06 10.27
C TYR A 42 -18.62 2.01 10.92
N HIS A 43 -18.87 2.19 12.22
CA HIS A 43 -19.60 1.24 13.07
C HIS A 43 -20.86 1.91 13.64
N PRO A 44 -21.94 2.08 12.86
CA PRO A 44 -23.16 2.72 13.34
C PRO A 44 -23.86 1.89 14.42
N LEU A 45 -23.75 0.56 14.35
CA LEU A 45 -24.29 -0.40 15.31
C LEU A 45 -23.24 -1.47 15.58
N SER A 46 -23.21 -2.05 16.79
CA SER A 46 -22.19 -3.03 17.19
C SER A 46 -22.13 -4.31 16.33
N LEU A 47 -23.11 -4.54 15.44
CA LEU A 47 -23.17 -5.70 14.54
C LEU A 47 -22.91 -5.34 13.06
N VAL A 48 -22.76 -4.06 12.72
CA VAL A 48 -22.63 -3.60 11.33
C VAL A 48 -21.36 -2.77 11.17
N THR A 49 -20.47 -3.21 10.29
CA THR A 49 -19.30 -2.43 9.85
C THR A 49 -19.47 -2.05 8.38
N LEU A 50 -19.38 -0.76 8.10
CA LEU A 50 -19.32 -0.20 6.75
C LEU A 50 -17.87 0.18 6.44
N ALA A 51 -17.36 -0.27 5.30
CA ALA A 51 -16.01 0.08 4.83
C ALA A 51 -16.08 1.02 3.63
N SER A 52 -15.26 2.06 3.62
CA SER A 52 -15.15 3.01 2.51
C SER A 52 -13.69 3.32 2.19
N THR A 53 -13.33 3.16 0.92
CA THR A 53 -12.02 3.57 0.39
C THR A 53 -11.93 5.09 0.33
N GLN A 54 -10.82 5.64 0.79
CA GLN A 54 -10.60 7.09 0.77
C GLN A 54 -10.22 7.59 -0.64
N PRO A 55 -10.57 8.85 -0.97
CA PRO A 55 -10.33 9.41 -2.31
C PRO A 55 -8.86 9.68 -2.59
N ASP A 56 -8.02 9.84 -1.56
CA ASP A 56 -6.57 10.01 -1.76
C ASP A 56 -5.93 8.69 -2.16
N VAL A 57 -5.61 8.57 -3.45
CA VAL A 57 -4.97 7.40 -4.04
C VAL A 57 -3.45 7.41 -3.91
N ASN A 58 -2.83 8.54 -3.51
CA ASN A 58 -1.38 8.70 -3.44
C ASN A 58 -0.85 8.51 -2.02
N ALA A 59 -1.54 9.03 -1.00
CA ALA A 59 -1.11 8.97 0.39
C ALA A 59 -0.90 7.54 0.93
N PRO A 60 -1.79 6.55 0.68
CA PRO A 60 -1.57 5.17 1.14
C PRO A 60 -0.26 4.57 0.63
N ARG A 61 0.09 4.87 -0.62
CA ARG A 61 1.36 4.46 -1.23
C ARG A 61 2.55 5.18 -0.62
N GLY A 62 2.41 6.47 -0.28
CA GLY A 62 3.43 7.22 0.46
C GLY A 62 3.70 6.63 1.84
N THR A 63 2.65 6.25 2.59
CA THR A 63 2.82 5.57 3.88
C THR A 63 3.48 4.21 3.73
N LEU A 64 3.09 3.44 2.70
CA LEU A 64 3.71 2.15 2.41
C LEU A 64 5.19 2.31 2.03
N ALA A 65 5.55 3.35 1.27
CA ALA A 65 6.93 3.63 0.87
C ALA A 65 7.84 3.78 2.09
N ALA A 66 7.39 4.52 3.10
CA ALA A 66 8.13 4.73 4.35
C ALA A 66 8.39 3.45 5.18
N ALA A 67 7.72 2.33 4.86
CA ALA A 67 7.93 1.05 5.54
C ALA A 67 9.05 0.19 4.90
N PHE A 68 9.55 0.58 3.73
CA PHE A 68 10.63 -0.11 3.04
C PHE A 68 11.95 0.66 3.20
N ASN A 69 13.08 -0.06 3.20
CA ASN A 69 14.41 0.54 3.27
C ASN A 69 15.03 0.83 1.89
N ASN A 70 14.46 0.25 0.84
CA ASN A 70 14.97 0.28 -0.54
C ASN A 70 13.79 0.49 -1.50
N GLU A 71 13.13 1.62 -1.34
CA GLU A 71 11.98 2.05 -2.12
C GLU A 71 12.36 3.10 -3.17
N ARG A 72 11.59 3.13 -4.25
CA ARG A 72 11.69 4.16 -5.27
C ARG A 72 10.31 4.47 -5.83
N LEU A 73 9.92 5.72 -5.72
CA LEU A 73 8.74 6.25 -6.41
C LEU A 73 9.14 6.65 -7.82
N LEU A 74 8.55 6.03 -8.84
CA LEU A 74 8.87 6.29 -10.25
C LEU A 74 7.62 6.49 -11.09
N PRO A 75 7.66 7.34 -12.14
CA PRO A 75 6.59 7.38 -13.14
C PRO A 75 6.41 6.00 -13.77
N ARG A 76 5.16 5.55 -13.94
CA ARG A 76 4.87 4.30 -14.66
C ARG A 76 5.24 4.42 -16.15
N THR A 77 4.79 5.51 -16.74
CA THR A 77 5.07 5.98 -18.09
C THR A 77 5.00 7.52 -18.05
N GLU A 78 5.64 8.22 -18.98
CA GLU A 78 5.47 9.67 -19.09
C GLU A 78 4.00 9.99 -19.44
N GLY A 79 3.41 10.97 -18.74
CA GLY A 79 2.04 11.42 -19.01
C GLY A 79 0.91 10.52 -18.50
N THR A 80 1.20 9.48 -17.71
CA THR A 80 0.16 8.56 -17.18
C THR A 80 -0.67 9.10 -16.00
N ALA A 81 -0.37 10.30 -15.49
CA ALA A 81 -1.17 10.89 -14.43
C ALA A 81 -2.63 11.02 -14.90
N ASN A 82 -3.58 10.58 -14.07
CA ASN A 82 -4.99 10.54 -14.42
C ASN A 82 -5.86 10.81 -13.19
N GLY A 83 -6.68 11.86 -13.27
CA GLY A 83 -7.48 12.32 -12.14
C GLY A 83 -6.60 12.64 -10.93
N ASP A 84 -6.94 12.06 -9.78
CA ASP A 84 -6.22 12.24 -8.52
C ASP A 84 -4.94 11.41 -8.41
N TRP A 85 -4.65 10.50 -9.34
CA TRP A 85 -3.43 9.68 -9.33
C TRP A 85 -2.26 10.42 -10.00
N ASP A 86 -1.14 10.51 -9.29
CA ASP A 86 0.06 11.23 -9.73
C ASP A 86 0.87 10.52 -10.85
N GLY A 87 0.41 9.36 -11.32
CA GLY A 87 1.05 8.57 -12.37
C GLY A 87 2.30 7.81 -11.92
N ASN A 88 2.70 7.94 -10.66
CA ASN A 88 3.86 7.27 -10.11
C ASN A 88 3.46 5.90 -9.51
N VAL A 89 4.43 4.98 -9.48
CA VAL A 89 4.36 3.66 -8.85
C VAL A 89 5.48 3.49 -7.84
N LEU A 90 5.22 2.71 -6.80
CA LEU A 90 6.21 2.37 -5.79
C LEU A 90 6.90 1.08 -6.21
N LEU A 91 8.22 1.14 -6.45
CA LEU A 91 9.07 -0.02 -6.55
C LEU A 91 9.72 -0.24 -5.19
N ALA A 92 9.63 -1.44 -4.65
CA ALA A 92 10.28 -1.78 -3.39
C ALA A 92 10.84 -3.18 -3.46
N ARG A 93 11.97 -3.39 -2.78
CA ARG A 93 12.56 -4.71 -2.60
C ARG A 93 12.71 -5.00 -1.12
N GLN A 94 12.22 -6.15 -0.67
CA GLN A 94 12.52 -6.63 0.66
C GLN A 94 14.01 -6.99 0.72
N GLY A 95 14.80 -6.17 1.43
CA GLY A 95 16.18 -6.54 1.78
C GLY A 95 16.16 -7.71 2.76
N LYS A 96 17.19 -8.55 2.75
CA LYS A 96 17.42 -9.44 3.90
C LYS A 96 17.70 -8.54 5.09
N ALA A 97 16.93 -8.67 6.18
CA ALA A 97 17.31 -8.07 7.45
C ALA A 97 18.73 -8.55 7.76
N GLN A 98 19.67 -7.62 7.91
CA GLN A 98 21.00 -7.97 8.37
C GLN A 98 20.83 -8.54 9.78
N LYS A 99 20.98 -9.85 9.90
CA LYS A 99 21.14 -10.51 11.19
C LYS A 99 22.45 -9.98 11.75
N THR A 100 22.38 -8.98 12.61
CA THR A 100 23.50 -8.59 13.47
C THR A 100 23.78 -9.79 14.38
N MET A 101 24.69 -10.66 13.96
CA MET A 101 25.36 -11.60 14.84
C MET A 101 26.29 -10.75 15.71
N SER A 102 25.85 -10.47 16.93
CA SER A 102 26.79 -10.14 18.01
C SER A 102 27.48 -11.45 18.40
N ASP A 103 28.81 -11.44 18.30
CA ASP A 103 29.71 -12.32 19.06
C ASP A 103 29.57 -12.08 20.57
#